data_AF-A0A961SSJ4-F1
#
_entry.id   AF-A0A961SSJ4-F1
#
_cell.length_a   1.000
_cell.length_b   1.000
_cell.length_c   1.000
_cell.angle_alpha   90.00
_cell.angle_beta   90.00
_cell.angle_gamma   90.00
#
_symmetry.space_group_name_H-M   'P 1'
#
loop_
_entity.id
_entity.type
_entity.pdbx_description
1 polymer ?
#
loop_
_entity_poly.entity_id
_entity_poly.type
_entity_poly.pdbx_seq_one_letter_code
_entity_poly.pdbx_strand_id
1 'polypeptide(L)'
;MNKRITILGSTGSIGVNTLDVIRQLGEDYAVDALTGNGNIGLLAQQAREACARLAVTADETRYRDLKDALAGTGIAAAAGPSGLAEAAEGYSNWVMAAIVGTAGLAPTLAAARRGANIALANKECLV
;
A
#
# COMPACT_ATOMS: atom_id res chain seq x y z
N MET A 1 -16.95 -12.58 -5.30
CA MET A 1 -16.50 -12.09 -3.96
C MET A 1 -15.24 -11.29 -4.22
N ASN A 2 -15.29 -9.96 -4.09
CA ASN A 2 -14.18 -9.10 -4.50
C ASN A 2 -13.07 -9.12 -3.41
N LYS A 3 -11.88 -9.65 -3.74
CA LYS A 3 -10.78 -9.80 -2.79
C LYS A 3 -10.09 -8.45 -2.62
N ARG A 4 -10.11 -7.89 -1.40
CA ARG A 4 -9.43 -6.62 -1.10
C ARG A 4 -7.98 -6.83 -0.72
N ILE A 5 -7.08 -6.07 -1.34
CA ILE A 5 -5.65 -6.10 -1.12
C ILE A 5 -5.08 -4.73 -0.72
N THR A 6 -4.22 -4.72 0.29
CA THR A 6 -3.30 -3.60 0.58
C THR A 6 -1.92 -3.94 0.04
N ILE A 7 -1.24 -2.99 -0.60
CA ILE A 7 0.15 -3.16 -1.05
C ILE A 7 1.05 -2.21 -0.28
N LEU A 8 1.86 -2.77 0.61
CA LEU A 8 2.88 -2.04 1.35
C LEU A 8 4.14 -1.95 0.47
N GLY A 9 4.47 -0.77 -0.06
CA GLY A 9 5.60 -0.59 -0.98
C GLY A 9 5.24 -0.75 -2.46
N SER A 10 4.14 -0.13 -2.91
CA SER A 10 3.61 -0.19 -4.29
C SER A 10 4.55 0.40 -5.35
N THR A 11 5.41 1.34 -4.96
CA THR A 11 6.35 2.00 -5.89
C THR A 11 7.65 1.24 -6.09
N GLY A 12 7.90 0.16 -5.35
CA GLY A 12 9.04 -0.74 -5.56
C GLY A 12 8.71 -1.82 -6.59
N SER A 13 9.72 -2.56 -7.07
CA SER A 13 9.55 -3.53 -8.16
C SER A 13 8.48 -4.59 -7.88
N ILE A 14 8.42 -5.14 -6.65
CA ILE A 14 7.38 -6.11 -6.29
C ILE A 14 5.99 -5.47 -6.26
N GLY A 15 5.88 -4.26 -5.73
CA GLY A 15 4.61 -3.53 -5.67
C GLY A 15 4.06 -3.19 -7.06
N VAL A 16 4.93 -2.72 -7.96
CA VAL A 16 4.59 -2.44 -9.37
C VAL A 16 4.11 -3.72 -10.05
N ASN A 17 4.88 -4.80 -9.96
CA ASN A 17 4.50 -6.08 -10.56
C ASN A 17 3.19 -6.63 -9.98
N THR A 18 2.95 -6.43 -8.68
CA THR A 18 1.70 -6.84 -8.02
C THR A 18 0.51 -6.08 -8.60
N LEU A 19 0.63 -4.76 -8.80
CA LEU A 19 -0.41 -3.95 -9.43
C LEU A 19 -0.66 -4.37 -10.88
N ASP A 20 0.40 -4.68 -11.64
CA ASP A 20 0.26 -5.15 -13.02
C ASP A 20 -0.48 -6.49 -13.11
N VAL A 21 -0.21 -7.41 -12.20
CA VAL A 21 -0.97 -8.67 -12.10
C VAL A 21 -2.43 -8.40 -11.70
N ILE A 22 -2.69 -7.54 -10.71
CA ILE A 22 -4.06 -7.19 -10.30
C ILE A 22 -4.85 -6.60 -11.49
N ARG A 23 -4.24 -5.72 -12.28
CA ARG A 23 -4.85 -5.14 -13.48
C ARG A 23 -5.26 -6.20 -14.49
N GLN A 24 -4.45 -7.23 -14.68
CA GLN A 24 -4.75 -8.34 -15.59
C GLN A 24 -5.85 -9.28 -15.05
N LEU A 25 -5.92 -9.44 -13.72
CA LEU A 25 -6.95 -10.26 -13.07
C LEU A 25 -8.32 -9.56 -13.00
N GLY A 26 -8.36 -8.23 -13.15
CA GLY A 26 -9.60 -7.46 -13.30
C GLY A 26 -10.42 -7.37 -12.00
N GLU A 27 -11.75 -7.42 -12.13
CA GLU A 27 -12.71 -7.05 -11.08
C GLU A 27 -12.77 -8.01 -9.87
N ASP A 28 -12.06 -9.14 -9.92
CA ASP A 28 -11.96 -10.06 -8.78
C ASP A 28 -11.11 -9.51 -7.63
N TYR A 29 -10.32 -8.46 -7.90
CA TYR A 29 -9.43 -7.82 -6.94
C TYR A 29 -9.69 -6.31 -6.86
N ALA A 30 -9.75 -5.80 -5.64
CA ALA A 30 -9.88 -4.37 -5.36
C ALA A 30 -8.74 -3.91 -4.45
N VAL A 31 -8.13 -2.77 -4.77
CA VAL A 31 -7.08 -2.19 -3.96
C VAL A 31 -7.69 -1.34 -2.84
N ASP A 32 -7.44 -1.69 -1.58
CA ASP A 32 -7.88 -0.87 -0.43
C ASP A 32 -6.88 0.26 -0.17
N ALA A 33 -5.60 -0.06 -0.05
CA ALA A 33 -4.56 0.92 0.24
C ALA A 33 -3.25 0.63 -0.48
N LEU A 34 -2.54 1.70 -0.87
CA LEU A 34 -1.19 1.65 -1.42
C LEU A 34 -0.25 2.48 -0.55
N THR A 35 0.96 1.98 -0.33
CA THR A 35 2.00 2.76 0.34
C THR A 35 3.25 2.87 -0.52
N GLY A 36 3.90 4.03 -0.50
CA GLY A 36 5.16 4.29 -1.17
C GLY A 36 6.11 5.05 -0.23
N ASN A 37 7.33 5.30 -0.71
CA ASN A 37 8.26 6.19 0.00
C ASN A 37 8.33 7.53 -0.74
N GLY A 38 9.49 7.93 -1.29
CA GLY A 38 9.65 9.25 -1.92
C GLY A 38 9.08 9.44 -3.33
N ASN A 39 8.63 8.39 -4.03
CA ASN A 39 8.12 8.53 -5.41
C ASN A 39 6.62 8.87 -5.43
N ILE A 40 6.30 10.11 -5.07
CA ILE A 40 4.92 10.59 -4.91
C ILE A 40 4.13 10.58 -6.23
N GLY A 41 4.77 10.96 -7.34
CA GLY A 41 4.12 10.97 -8.66
C GLY A 41 3.61 9.57 -9.04
N LEU A 42 4.46 8.55 -8.89
CA LEU A 42 4.06 7.17 -9.17
C LEU A 42 3.01 6.68 -8.17
N LEU A 43 3.16 6.96 -6.87
CA LEU A 43 2.19 6.55 -5.86
C LEU A 43 0.79 7.12 -6.14
N ALA A 44 0.71 8.42 -6.46
CA ALA A 44 -0.54 9.08 -6.78
C ALA A 44 -1.17 8.54 -8.08
N GLN A 45 -0.35 8.30 -9.11
CA GLN A 45 -0.80 7.65 -10.35
C GLN A 45 -1.39 6.27 -10.07
N GLN A 46 -0.65 5.41 -9.37
CA GLN A 46 -1.07 4.06 -9.02
C GLN A 46 -2.38 4.07 -8.20
N ALA A 47 -2.49 4.97 -7.22
CA ALA A 47 -3.68 5.08 -6.39
C ALA A 47 -4.93 5.47 -7.21
N ARG A 48 -4.78 6.42 -8.16
CA ARG A 48 -5.86 6.82 -9.06
C ARG A 48 -6.28 5.69 -9.98
N GLU A 49 -5.32 5.05 -10.65
CA GLU A 49 -5.57 3.95 -11.59
C GLU A 49 -6.22 2.74 -10.92
N ALA A 50 -5.84 2.46 -9.67
CA ALA A 50 -6.41 1.36 -8.89
C ALA A 50 -7.68 1.75 -8.11
N CYS A 51 -8.12 3.02 -8.19
CA CYS A 51 -9.19 3.59 -7.38
C CYS A 51 -9.07 3.25 -5.89
N ALA A 52 -7.85 3.34 -5.35
CA ALA A 52 -7.55 2.99 -3.98
C ALA A 52 -8.31 3.91 -3.00
N ARG A 53 -8.67 3.39 -1.82
CA ARG A 53 -9.29 4.21 -0.76
C ARG A 53 -8.26 5.11 -0.06
N LEU A 54 -7.04 4.62 0.10
CA LEU A 54 -5.97 5.28 0.85
C LEU A 54 -4.63 5.17 0.12
N ALA A 55 -3.89 6.28 0.03
CA ALA A 55 -2.49 6.30 -0.38
C ALA A 55 -1.62 6.86 0.76
N VAL A 56 -0.49 6.21 1.03
CA VAL A 56 0.39 6.59 2.14
C VAL A 56 1.83 6.74 1.68
N THR A 57 2.45 7.88 1.99
CA THR A 57 3.91 8.03 1.88
C THR A 57 4.58 7.71 3.21
N ALA A 58 5.62 6.88 3.22
CA ALA A 58 6.43 6.65 4.40
C ALA A 58 7.23 7.91 4.81
N ASP A 59 7.48 8.82 3.86
CA ASP A 59 8.14 10.11 4.09
C ASP A 59 7.12 11.18 4.48
N GLU A 60 7.12 11.57 5.77
CA GLU A 60 6.23 12.60 6.32
C GLU A 60 6.39 13.96 5.66
N THR A 61 7.61 14.29 5.19
CA THR A 61 7.88 15.58 4.54
C THR A 61 7.16 15.72 3.20
N ARG A 62 6.77 14.58 2.61
CA ARG A 62 6.09 14.48 1.32
C ARG A 62 4.57 14.41 1.43
N TYR A 63 4.02 14.50 2.63
CA TYR A 63 2.56 14.43 2.84
C TYR A 63 1.79 15.44 1.99
N ARG A 64 2.27 16.70 1.93
CA ARG A 64 1.61 17.76 1.16
C ARG A 64 1.64 17.45 -0.34
N ASP A 65 2.80 17.06 -0.86
CA ASP A 65 2.96 16.66 -2.26
C ASP A 65 1.95 15.56 -2.64
N LEU A 66 1.80 14.53 -1.79
CA LEU A 66 0.85 13.43 -2.03
C LEU A 66 -0.60 13.90 -1.96
N LYS A 67 -0.93 14.70 -0.95
CA LYS A 67 -2.29 15.24 -0.76
C LYS A 67 -2.72 16.10 -1.95
N ASP A 68 -1.84 16.98 -2.42
CA ASP A 68 -2.10 17.86 -3.55
C ASP A 68 -2.23 17.04 -4.84
N ALA A 69 -1.35 16.03 -5.03
CA ALA A 69 -1.45 15.09 -6.14
C ALA A 69 -2.71 14.20 -6.11
N LEU A 70 -3.46 14.16 -5.01
CA LEU A 70 -4.72 13.41 -4.89
C LEU A 70 -5.95 14.30 -4.75
N ALA A 71 -5.78 15.63 -4.77
CA ALA A 71 -6.89 16.56 -4.66
C ALA A 71 -7.98 16.31 -5.71
N GLY A 72 -9.24 16.29 -5.28
CA GLY A 72 -10.40 16.05 -6.14
C GLY A 72 -10.68 14.60 -6.51
N THR A 73 -9.82 13.65 -6.12
CA THR A 73 -10.00 12.21 -6.46
C THR A 73 -10.89 11.46 -5.45
N GLY A 74 -11.06 11.98 -4.24
CA GLY A 74 -11.72 11.28 -3.13
C GLY A 74 -10.84 10.26 -2.40
N ILE A 75 -9.60 10.04 -2.86
CA ILE A 75 -8.62 9.15 -2.24
C ILE A 75 -8.04 9.83 -1.01
N ALA A 76 -8.05 9.15 0.13
CA ALA A 76 -7.42 9.65 1.35
C ALA A 76 -5.89 9.62 1.22
N ALA A 77 -5.22 10.64 1.75
CA ALA A 77 -3.76 10.69 1.84
C ALA A 77 -3.35 10.66 3.31
N ALA A 78 -2.36 9.83 3.64
CA ALA A 78 -1.70 9.80 4.94
C ALA A 78 -0.18 9.73 4.77
N ALA A 79 0.56 9.89 5.87
CA ALA A 79 2.02 9.77 5.84
C ALA A 79 2.61 9.18 7.12
N GLY A 80 3.87 8.77 7.01
CA GLY A 80 4.67 8.32 8.14
C GLY A 80 4.23 6.98 8.73
N PRO A 81 4.80 6.60 9.89
CA PRO A 81 4.52 5.33 10.54
C PRO A 81 3.05 5.11 10.89
N SER A 82 2.33 6.16 11.29
CA SER A 82 0.90 6.09 11.61
C SER A 82 0.06 5.78 10.37
N GLY A 83 0.35 6.42 9.24
CA GLY A 83 -0.32 6.11 7.97
C GLY A 83 -0.02 4.69 7.50
N LEU A 84 1.22 4.20 7.68
CA LEU A 84 1.56 2.81 7.32
C LEU A 84 0.80 1.79 8.18
N ALA A 85 0.63 2.08 9.48
CA ALA A 85 -0.19 1.29 10.37
C ALA A 85 -1.67 1.30 9.93
N GLU A 86 -2.23 2.48 9.61
CA GLU A 86 -3.60 2.60 9.10
C GLU A 86 -3.82 1.78 7.82
N ALA A 87 -2.88 1.84 6.87
CA ALA A 87 -2.95 1.04 5.64
C ALA A 87 -2.92 -0.46 5.94
N ALA A 88 -2.10 -0.90 6.90
CA ALA A 88 -1.99 -2.29 7.30
C ALA A 88 -3.22 -2.79 8.07
N GLU A 89 -3.83 -1.95 8.90
CA GLU A 89 -5.01 -2.23 9.72
C GLU A 89 -6.34 -2.12 8.96
N GLY A 90 -6.30 -1.62 7.71
CA GLY A 90 -7.47 -1.49 6.84
C GLY A 90 -8.23 -2.79 6.56
N TYR A 91 -9.34 -2.68 5.83
CA TYR A 91 -10.31 -3.76 5.63
C TYR A 91 -9.89 -4.85 4.64
N SER A 92 -8.65 -4.85 4.15
CA SER A 92 -8.16 -5.80 3.16
C SER A 92 -7.91 -7.19 3.78
N ASN A 93 -8.30 -8.26 3.09
CA ASN A 93 -8.00 -9.63 3.53
C ASN A 93 -6.58 -10.06 3.14
N TRP A 94 -6.00 -9.39 2.14
CA TRP A 94 -4.66 -9.64 1.64
C TRP A 94 -3.76 -8.44 1.86
N VAL A 95 -2.53 -8.68 2.29
CA VAL A 95 -1.51 -7.64 2.39
C VAL A 95 -0.25 -8.12 1.69
N MET A 96 0.15 -7.41 0.63
CA MET A 96 1.45 -7.58 -0.02
C MET A 96 2.49 -6.78 0.77
N ALA A 97 3.37 -7.48 1.48
CA ALA A 97 4.45 -6.90 2.27
C ALA A 97 5.72 -6.79 1.40
N ALA A 98 5.84 -5.68 0.66
CA ALA A 98 6.92 -5.40 -0.29
C ALA A 98 7.87 -4.27 0.15
N ILE A 99 7.68 -3.69 1.34
CA ILE A 99 8.64 -2.75 1.93
C ILE A 99 9.92 -3.53 2.29
N VAL A 100 11.06 -3.09 1.78
CA VAL A 100 12.38 -3.68 2.07
C VAL A 100 12.92 -3.25 3.45
N GLY A 101 13.71 -4.14 4.08
CA GLY A 101 14.30 -3.89 5.39
C GLY A 101 13.30 -3.87 6.56
N THR A 102 13.78 -3.45 7.73
CA THR A 102 13.01 -3.48 9.00
C THR A 102 11.83 -2.51 9.02
N ALA A 103 11.81 -1.51 8.14
CA ALA A 103 10.69 -0.58 7.99
C ALA A 103 9.37 -1.29 7.64
N GLY A 104 9.44 -2.46 6.98
CA GLY A 104 8.27 -3.27 6.64
C GLY A 104 7.72 -4.11 7.80
N LEU A 105 8.50 -4.32 8.86
CA LEU A 105 8.14 -5.28 9.93
C LEU A 105 6.91 -4.83 10.72
N ALA A 106 6.90 -3.59 11.21
CA ALA A 106 5.80 -3.06 12.01
C ALA A 106 4.44 -3.13 11.28
N PRO A 107 4.29 -2.60 10.04
CA PRO A 107 3.01 -2.69 9.34
C PRO A 107 2.67 -4.14 8.94
N THR A 108 3.65 -4.98 8.62
CA THR A 108 3.39 -6.41 8.33
C THR A 108 2.87 -7.15 9.55
N LEU A 109 3.42 -6.90 10.73
CA LEU A 109 2.97 -7.48 11.99
C LEU A 109 1.56 -6.98 12.37
N ALA A 110 1.26 -5.70 12.14
CA ALA A 110 -0.08 -5.16 12.37
C ALA A 110 -1.13 -5.88 11.51
N ALA A 111 -0.85 -6.08 10.21
CA ALA A 111 -1.70 -6.86 9.31
C ALA A 111 -1.85 -8.33 9.76
N ALA A 112 -0.75 -8.97 10.18
CA ALA A 112 -0.77 -10.35 10.64
C ALA A 112 -1.60 -10.54 11.92
N ARG A 113 -1.50 -9.61 12.89
CA ARG A 113 -2.24 -9.65 14.16
C ARG A 113 -3.76 -9.62 13.98
N ARG A 114 -4.26 -8.94 12.94
CA ARG A 114 -5.69 -8.94 12.60
C ARG A 114 -6.13 -10.13 11.72
N GLY A 115 -5.24 -11.08 11.45
CA GLY A 115 -5.54 -12.29 10.68
C GLY A 115 -5.57 -12.10 9.17
N ALA A 116 -4.90 -11.09 8.62
CA ALA A 116 -4.78 -10.94 7.17
C ALA A 116 -3.87 -12.02 6.55
N ASN A 117 -4.15 -12.38 5.30
CA ASN A 117 -3.26 -13.20 4.49
C ASN A 117 -2.06 -12.34 4.06
N ILE A 118 -0.88 -12.68 4.55
CA ILE A 118 0.34 -11.92 4.24
C ILE A 118 1.06 -12.57 3.06
N ALA A 119 1.16 -11.84 1.95
CA ALA A 119 2.07 -12.16 0.86
C ALA A 119 3.42 -11.50 1.15
N LEU A 120 4.35 -12.28 1.70
CA LEU A 120 5.68 -11.81 2.11
C LEU A 120 6.63 -11.76 0.91
N ALA A 121 7.13 -10.57 0.61
CA ALA A 121 8.26 -10.36 -0.30
C ALA A 121 9.49 -9.77 0.42
N ASN A 122 9.35 -9.44 1.71
CA ASN A 122 10.41 -8.98 2.57
C ASN A 122 11.05 -10.17 3.32
N LYS A 123 12.33 -10.44 3.07
CA LYS A 123 13.05 -11.52 3.75
C LYS A 123 13.35 -11.19 5.22
N GLU A 124 13.59 -9.92 5.55
CA GLU A 124 13.94 -9.49 6.91
C GLU A 124 12.83 -9.73 7.93
N CYS A 125 11.59 -9.96 7.49
CA CYS A 125 10.48 -10.37 8.36
C CYS A 125 10.54 -11.84 8.80
N LEU A 126 11.42 -12.65 8.18
CA LEU A 126 11.54 -14.10 8.44
C LEU A 126 12.91 -14.51 9.02
N VAL A 127 13.88 -13.60 9.02
CA VAL A 127 15.21 -13.79 9.62
C VAL A 127 15.14 -13.47 11.09
#